data_AF-A0A7R9YDQ0-F1
#
_entry.id   AF-A0A7R9YDQ0-F1
#
_cell.length_a   1.000
_cell.length_b   1.000
_cell.length_c   1.000
_cell.angle_alpha   90.00
_cell.angle_beta   90.00
_cell.angle_gamma   90.00
#
_symmetry.space_group_name_H-M   'P 1'
#
loop_
_entity.id
_entity.type
_entity.pdbx_description
1 polymer ?
#
loop_
_entity_poly.entity_id
_entity_poly.type
_entity_poly.pdbx_seq_one_letter_code
_entity_poly.pdbx_strand_id
1 'polypeptide(L)'
;IALPFWTVKTSVLIPFLLAFAYPVLGFVVPRALGMLLEDQRRKPLVALSVEGTAFAAVLSTLAILKTSEVLELSESLPAGAKLLMLAGVALAQWGCLDGSRVSLVAALLAAIGGPLAEIPFVWAGFWHYLDSAADYFPLQSLGQNVDVGLSSLTGPCYFAVTTDAIAWWLFFSRRTPAS
;
A
#
# COMPACT_ATOMS: atom_id res chain seq x y z
N ILE A 1 6.18 9.61 -39.47
CA ILE A 1 7.24 9.11 -38.56
C ILE A 1 7.21 10.03 -37.34
N ALA A 2 6.38 9.70 -36.36
CA ALA A 2 6.33 10.43 -35.10
C ALA A 2 7.52 9.96 -34.25
N LEU A 3 8.35 10.90 -33.81
CA LEU A 3 9.55 10.61 -33.03
C LEU A 3 9.16 10.00 -31.67
N PRO A 4 9.90 9.01 -31.16
CA PRO A 4 9.65 8.41 -29.85
C PRO A 4 10.05 9.44 -28.79
N PHE A 5 9.08 10.23 -28.33
CA PHE A 5 9.26 11.01 -27.11
C PHE A 5 9.33 10.02 -25.95
N TRP A 6 10.57 9.76 -25.51
CA TRP A 6 10.90 9.44 -24.13
C TRP A 6 9.96 8.43 -23.46
N THR A 7 10.28 7.15 -23.58
CA THR A 7 10.02 6.20 -22.49
C THR A 7 10.87 6.68 -21.30
N VAL A 8 10.40 7.71 -20.60
CA VAL A 8 10.96 8.11 -19.31
C VAL A 8 10.96 6.81 -18.50
N LYS A 9 12.13 6.35 -18.05
CA LYS A 9 12.19 5.24 -17.10
C LYS A 9 11.45 5.73 -15.86
N THR A 10 10.22 5.28 -15.71
CA THR A 10 9.24 5.82 -14.76
C THR A 10 9.54 5.52 -13.29
N SER A 11 10.66 4.82 -13.05
CA SER A 11 11.22 4.59 -11.73
C SER A 11 11.80 5.84 -11.05
N VAL A 12 12.00 6.97 -11.74
CA VAL A 12 12.61 8.16 -11.10
C VAL A 12 11.59 8.93 -10.24
N LEU A 13 10.32 8.95 -10.63
CA LEU A 13 9.28 9.70 -9.92
C LEU A 13 8.76 8.95 -8.68
N ILE A 14 8.72 7.62 -8.75
CA ILE A 14 8.16 6.76 -7.69
C ILE A 14 8.84 7.00 -6.32
N PRO A 15 10.18 7.07 -6.19
CA PRO A 15 10.82 7.38 -4.91
C PRO A 15 10.37 8.70 -4.29
N PHE A 16 10.16 9.76 -5.09
CA PHE A 16 9.71 11.05 -4.58
C PHE A 16 8.25 11.02 -4.14
N LEU A 17 7.39 10.34 -4.91
CA LEU A 17 5.99 10.14 -4.54
C LEU A 17 5.87 9.34 -3.24
N LEU A 18 6.65 8.27 -3.10
CA LEU A 18 6.71 7.48 -1.87
C LEU A 18 7.27 8.31 -0.71
N ALA A 19 8.34 9.07 -0.92
CA ALA A 19 8.90 9.94 0.13
C ALA A 19 7.87 10.96 0.65
N PHE A 20 6.95 11.43 -0.18
CA PHE A 20 5.83 12.27 0.24
C PHE A 20 4.69 11.47 0.89
N ALA A 21 4.34 10.31 0.33
CA ALA A 21 3.26 9.47 0.82
C ALA A 21 3.54 8.90 2.22
N TYR A 22 4.79 8.53 2.52
CA TYR A 22 5.17 7.91 3.80
C TYR A 22 4.82 8.79 5.02
N PRO A 23 5.21 10.09 5.09
CA PRO A 23 4.77 10.98 6.17
C PRO A 23 3.25 11.14 6.24
N VAL A 24 2.56 11.20 5.09
CA VAL A 24 1.10 11.34 5.05
C VAL A 24 0.42 10.11 5.66
N LEU A 25 0.83 8.91 5.23
CA LEU A 25 0.27 7.64 5.68
C LEU A 25 0.71 7.26 7.10
N GLY A 26 1.94 7.59 7.49
CA GLY A 26 2.51 7.26 8.79
C GLY A 26 2.09 8.22 9.91
N PHE A 27 1.79 9.48 9.59
CA PHE A 27 1.49 10.51 10.58
C PHE A 27 0.14 11.20 10.36
N VAL A 28 -0.05 11.84 9.21
CA VAL A 28 -1.18 12.76 8.99
C VAL A 28 -2.51 12.01 9.06
N VAL A 29 -2.65 10.93 8.29
CA VAL A 29 -3.89 10.14 8.23
C VAL A 29 -4.20 9.48 9.57
N PRO A 30 -3.26 8.72 10.22
CA PRO A 30 -3.52 8.13 11.53
C PRO A 30 -3.87 9.17 12.59
N ARG A 31 -3.21 10.34 12.58
CA ARG A 31 -3.50 11.42 13.54
C ARG A 31 -4.91 11.98 13.34
N ALA A 32 -5.30 12.25 12.11
CA ALA A 32 -6.64 12.74 11.80
C ALA A 32 -7.72 11.71 12.19
N LEU A 33 -7.52 10.44 11.83
CA LEU A 33 -8.43 9.36 12.21
C LEU A 33 -8.48 9.15 13.72
N GLY A 34 -7.34 9.30 14.39
CA GLY A 34 -7.25 9.19 15.84
C GLY A 34 -7.95 10.33 16.61
N MET A 35 -8.27 11.46 15.98
CA MET A 35 -9.15 12.48 16.55
C MET A 35 -10.62 12.05 16.50
N LEU A 36 -10.98 11.15 15.57
CA LEU A 36 -12.34 10.65 15.36
C LEU A 36 -12.58 9.31 16.05
N LEU A 37 -11.52 8.50 16.20
CA LEU A 37 -11.58 7.15 16.75
C LEU A 37 -10.95 7.12 18.15
N GLU A 38 -11.72 6.69 19.14
CA GLU A 38 -11.32 6.70 20.55
C GLU A 38 -10.20 5.70 20.92
N ASP A 39 -9.95 4.68 20.09
CA ASP A 39 -8.93 3.64 20.36
C ASP A 39 -7.68 3.82 19.49
N GLN A 40 -6.68 4.51 20.05
CA GLN A 40 -5.33 4.60 19.48
C GLN A 40 -4.36 3.55 20.02
N ARG A 41 -4.81 2.65 20.91
CA ARG A 41 -3.89 1.73 21.58
C ARG A 41 -3.48 0.62 20.60
N ARG A 42 -2.18 0.53 20.36
CA ARG A 42 -1.56 -0.58 19.63
C ARG A 42 -1.73 -1.87 20.45
N LYS A 43 -2.15 -2.93 19.78
CA LYS A 43 -2.38 -4.27 20.35
C LYS A 43 -1.79 -5.32 19.42
N PRO A 44 -0.47 -5.30 19.17
CA PRO A 44 0.16 -6.24 18.25
C PRO A 44 0.09 -7.66 18.81
N LEU A 45 -0.07 -8.65 17.92
CA LEU A 45 -0.03 -10.07 18.28
C LEU A 45 1.40 -10.52 18.64
N VAL A 46 2.42 -9.82 18.12
CA VAL A 46 3.83 -10.12 18.41
C VAL A 46 4.45 -8.95 19.16
N ALA A 47 4.99 -9.23 20.35
CA ALA A 47 5.68 -8.23 21.15
C ALA A 47 7.12 -8.01 20.62
N LEU A 48 7.31 -6.92 19.88
CA LEU A 48 8.62 -6.48 19.39
C LEU A 48 8.97 -5.09 19.97
N SER A 49 10.26 -4.76 20.00
CA SER A 49 10.67 -3.37 20.20
C SER A 49 10.20 -2.49 19.05
N VAL A 50 10.24 -1.17 19.20
CA VAL A 50 9.84 -0.26 18.11
C VAL A 50 10.78 -0.39 16.91
N GLU A 51 12.07 -0.54 17.17
CA GLU A 51 13.08 -0.84 16.15
C GLU A 51 12.75 -2.16 15.44
N GLY A 52 12.51 -3.22 16.21
CA GLY A 52 12.17 -4.54 15.66
C GLY A 52 10.87 -4.51 14.85
N THR A 53 9.88 -3.74 15.30
CA THR A 53 8.61 -3.53 14.58
C THR A 53 8.84 -2.85 13.24
N ALA A 54 9.64 -1.77 13.21
CA ALA A 54 9.93 -1.04 11.96
C ALA A 54 10.68 -1.92 10.96
N PHE A 55 11.72 -2.64 11.41
CA PHE A 55 12.44 -3.59 10.53
C PHE A 55 11.53 -4.71 10.03
N ALA A 56 10.71 -5.30 10.91
CA ALA A 56 9.77 -6.35 10.52
C ALA A 56 8.72 -5.82 9.53
N ALA A 57 8.26 -4.57 9.68
CA ALA A 57 7.29 -3.95 8.78
C ALA A 57 7.87 -3.74 7.38
N VAL A 58 9.13 -3.30 7.26
CA VAL A 58 9.81 -3.19 5.96
C VAL A 58 9.95 -4.55 5.31
N LEU A 59 10.49 -5.53 6.04
CA LEU A 59 10.76 -6.86 5.48
C LEU A 59 9.48 -7.56 5.05
N SER A 60 8.42 -7.47 5.84
CA SER A 60 7.10 -8.04 5.49
C SER A 60 6.46 -7.31 4.31
N THR A 61 6.57 -5.98 4.24
CA THR A 61 6.07 -5.21 3.09
C THR A 61 6.81 -5.58 1.80
N LEU A 62 8.14 -5.70 1.83
CA LEU A 62 8.92 -6.17 0.68
C LEU A 62 8.52 -7.58 0.26
N ALA A 63 8.28 -8.48 1.21
CA ALA A 63 7.80 -9.84 0.93
C ALA A 63 6.41 -9.83 0.30
N ILE A 64 5.49 -8.98 0.76
CA ILE A 64 4.14 -8.82 0.20
C ILE A 64 4.21 -8.26 -1.23
N LEU A 65 5.01 -7.21 -1.46
CA LEU A 65 5.22 -6.65 -2.81
C LEU A 65 5.81 -7.69 -3.76
N LYS A 66 6.76 -8.51 -3.31
CA LYS A 66 7.29 -9.57 -4.17
C LYS A 66 6.27 -10.69 -4.40
N THR A 67 5.45 -10.99 -3.39
CA THR A 67 4.39 -11.98 -3.49
C THR A 67 3.29 -11.52 -4.44
N SER A 68 2.93 -10.24 -4.46
CA SER A 68 1.95 -9.70 -5.40
C SER A 68 2.40 -9.88 -6.84
N GLU A 69 3.67 -9.59 -7.15
CA GLU A 69 4.26 -9.83 -8.47
C GLU A 69 4.19 -11.32 -8.86
N VAL A 70 4.57 -12.23 -7.96
CA VAL A 70 4.50 -13.69 -8.21
C VAL A 70 3.06 -14.15 -8.45
N LEU A 71 2.10 -13.63 -7.67
CA LEU A 71 0.68 -13.95 -7.83
C LEU A 71 0.13 -13.39 -9.15
N GLU A 72 0.51 -12.17 -9.55
CA GLU A 72 0.11 -11.60 -10.85
C GLU A 72 0.56 -12.49 -12.00
N LEU A 73 1.81 -12.96 -11.97
CA LEU A 73 2.39 -13.83 -13.01
C LEU A 73 1.86 -15.28 -12.99
N SER A 74 1.13 -15.69 -11.95
CA SER A 74 0.59 -17.04 -11.83
C SER A 74 -0.71 -17.20 -12.61
N GLU A 75 -0.70 -17.96 -13.70
CA GLU A 75 -1.94 -18.27 -14.47
C GLU A 75 -2.81 -19.36 -13.81
N SER A 76 -2.25 -20.13 -12.88
CA SER A 76 -2.90 -21.30 -12.28
C SER A 76 -3.90 -20.97 -11.18
N LEU A 77 -3.90 -19.75 -10.66
CA LEU A 77 -4.75 -19.34 -9.55
C LEU A 77 -5.86 -18.38 -10.01
N PRO A 78 -7.12 -18.59 -9.57
CA PRO A 78 -8.18 -17.62 -9.78
C PRO A 78 -7.88 -16.27 -9.14
N ALA A 79 -8.30 -15.16 -9.77
CA ALA A 79 -8.06 -13.80 -9.28
C ALA A 79 -8.50 -13.60 -7.82
N GLY A 80 -9.69 -14.09 -7.46
CA GLY A 80 -10.18 -14.01 -6.08
C GLY A 80 -9.30 -14.74 -5.06
N ALA A 81 -8.69 -15.88 -5.45
CA ALA A 81 -7.77 -16.60 -4.57
C ALA A 81 -6.47 -15.80 -4.35
N LYS A 82 -5.91 -15.22 -5.42
CA LYS A 82 -4.73 -14.34 -5.34
C LYS A 82 -4.99 -13.16 -4.39
N LEU A 83 -6.14 -12.50 -4.54
CA LEU A 83 -6.54 -11.38 -3.71
C LEU A 83 -6.69 -11.77 -2.25
N LEU A 84 -7.39 -12.87 -1.96
CA LEU A 84 -7.57 -13.37 -0.59
C LEU A 84 -6.24 -13.75 0.07
N MET A 85 -5.32 -14.38 -0.68
CA MET A 85 -4.00 -14.73 -0.18
C MET A 85 -3.21 -13.47 0.20
N LEU A 86 -3.14 -12.50 -0.71
CA LEU A 86 -2.36 -11.28 -0.49
C LEU A 86 -2.98 -10.40 0.62
N ALA A 87 -4.30 -10.24 0.62
CA ALA A 87 -5.02 -9.53 1.68
C ALA A 87 -4.86 -10.21 3.03
N GLY A 88 -4.89 -11.54 3.08
CA GLY A 88 -4.65 -12.32 4.30
C GLY A 88 -3.27 -12.07 4.89
N VAL A 89 -2.22 -12.06 4.05
CA VAL A 89 -0.84 -11.78 4.49
C VAL A 89 -0.69 -10.31 4.95
N ALA A 90 -1.30 -9.36 4.23
CA ALA A 90 -1.28 -7.95 4.62
C ALA A 90 -2.03 -7.70 5.96
N LEU A 91 -3.18 -8.34 6.17
CA LEU A 91 -3.89 -8.32 7.46
C LEU A 91 -3.07 -8.97 8.57
N ALA A 92 -2.39 -10.08 8.29
CA ALA A 92 -1.50 -10.71 9.25
C ALA A 92 -0.33 -9.79 9.64
N GLN A 93 0.26 -9.05 8.70
CA GLN A 93 1.27 -8.03 9.00
C GLN A 93 0.71 -6.98 9.97
N TRP A 94 -0.47 -6.40 9.68
CA TRP A 94 -1.11 -5.43 10.58
C TRP A 94 -1.36 -6.01 11.97
N GLY A 95 -1.96 -7.20 12.05
CA GLY A 95 -2.26 -7.85 13.32
C GLY A 95 -1.00 -8.13 14.13
N CYS A 96 0.05 -8.63 13.49
CA CYS A 96 1.32 -8.93 14.15
C CYS A 96 2.08 -7.70 14.62
N LEU A 97 2.07 -6.60 13.86
CA LEU A 97 2.97 -5.48 14.07
C LEU A 97 2.33 -4.24 14.71
N ASP A 98 1.01 -4.07 14.60
CA ASP A 98 0.32 -2.87 15.10
C ASP A 98 -0.98 -3.17 15.87
N GLY A 99 -1.94 -3.82 15.19
CA GLY A 99 -3.22 -4.24 15.77
C GLY A 99 -4.16 -3.12 16.23
N SER A 100 -3.85 -1.84 15.98
CA SER A 100 -4.76 -0.73 16.35
C SER A 100 -5.88 -0.54 15.32
N ARG A 101 -7.04 -0.08 15.79
CA ARG A 101 -8.19 0.22 14.90
C ARG A 101 -7.90 1.40 13.98
N VAL A 102 -7.20 2.41 14.48
CA VAL A 102 -6.81 3.59 13.70
C VAL A 102 -5.91 3.19 12.52
N SER A 103 -4.89 2.36 12.75
CA SER A 103 -4.02 1.90 11.66
C SER A 103 -4.76 1.00 10.68
N LEU A 104 -5.70 0.17 11.15
CA LEU A 104 -6.53 -0.65 10.28
C LEU A 104 -7.36 0.22 9.33
N VAL A 105 -8.06 1.23 9.85
CA VAL A 105 -8.87 2.13 9.03
C VAL A 105 -7.98 2.93 8.07
N ALA A 106 -6.82 3.43 8.53
CA ALA A 106 -5.87 4.11 7.66
C ALA A 106 -5.41 3.21 6.50
N ALA A 107 -5.04 1.96 6.80
CA ALA A 107 -4.58 1.00 5.81
C ALA A 107 -5.69 0.57 4.83
N LEU A 108 -6.94 0.46 5.30
CA LEU A 108 -8.10 0.21 4.43
C LEU A 108 -8.39 1.40 3.50
N LEU A 109 -8.30 2.63 4.00
CA LEU A 109 -8.44 3.82 3.16
C LEU A 109 -7.35 3.88 2.10
N ALA A 110 -6.11 3.56 2.47
CA ALA A 110 -5.00 3.49 1.51
C ALA A 110 -5.14 2.34 0.50
N ALA A 111 -5.71 1.20 0.91
CA ALA A 111 -5.97 0.06 0.01
C ALA A 111 -6.94 0.40 -1.13
N ILE A 112 -7.75 1.46 -0.98
CA ILE A 112 -8.66 1.97 -2.01
C ILE A 112 -8.10 3.24 -2.65
N GLY A 113 -7.66 4.19 -1.83
CA GLY A 113 -7.17 5.50 -2.28
C GLY A 113 -5.83 5.43 -3.01
N GLY A 114 -4.95 4.48 -2.65
CA GLY A 114 -3.69 4.24 -3.33
C GLY A 114 -3.88 3.85 -4.80
N PRO A 115 -4.62 2.76 -5.10
CA PRO A 115 -4.91 2.37 -6.48
C PRO A 115 -5.63 3.47 -7.27
N LEU A 116 -6.57 4.19 -6.65
CA LEU A 116 -7.24 5.33 -7.28
C LEU A 116 -6.29 6.48 -7.59
N ALA A 117 -5.31 6.74 -6.73
CA ALA A 117 -4.30 7.78 -6.95
C ALA A 117 -3.37 7.46 -8.12
N GLU A 118 -3.31 6.21 -8.59
CA GLU A 118 -2.52 5.83 -9.77
C GLU A 118 -3.18 6.20 -11.10
N ILE A 119 -4.49 6.39 -11.13
CA ILE A 119 -5.27 6.63 -12.37
C ILE A 119 -4.67 7.75 -13.23
N PRO A 120 -4.36 8.95 -12.70
CA PRO A 120 -3.79 10.02 -13.50
C PRO A 120 -2.42 9.64 -14.10
N PHE A 121 -1.66 8.81 -13.40
CA PHE A 121 -0.32 8.41 -13.83
C PHE A 121 -0.37 7.34 -14.92
N VAL A 122 -1.28 6.35 -14.78
CA VAL A 122 -1.52 5.35 -15.81
C VAL A 122 -2.08 6.01 -17.07
N TRP A 123 -3.02 6.94 -16.92
CA TRP A 123 -3.59 7.68 -18.05
C TRP A 123 -2.55 8.57 -18.76
N ALA A 124 -1.60 9.15 -18.01
CA ALA A 124 -0.48 9.91 -18.56
C ALA A 124 0.61 9.03 -19.20
N GLY A 125 0.48 7.70 -19.17
CA GLY A 125 1.45 6.76 -19.73
C GLY A 125 2.72 6.62 -18.92
N PHE A 126 2.70 6.96 -17.61
CA PHE A 126 3.86 6.73 -16.76
C PHE A 126 4.07 5.24 -16.45
N TRP A 127 3.02 4.45 -16.34
CA TRP A 127 3.15 3.00 -16.30
C TRP A 127 1.85 2.33 -16.74
N HIS A 128 1.97 1.06 -17.08
CA HIS A 128 0.84 0.21 -17.44
C HIS A 128 0.97 -1.10 -16.67
N TYR A 129 -0.16 -1.62 -16.22
CA TYR A 129 -0.24 -2.96 -15.67
C TYR A 129 -0.20 -4.00 -16.79
N LEU A 130 0.06 -5.26 -16.43
CA LEU A 130 -0.14 -6.37 -17.35
C LEU A 130 -1.63 -6.47 -17.68
N ASP A 131 -1.97 -6.64 -18.97
CA ASP A 131 -3.36 -6.80 -19.42
C ASP A 131 -4.07 -7.96 -18.70
N SER A 132 -3.31 -9.00 -18.32
CA SER A 132 -3.80 -10.17 -17.56
C SER A 132 -4.05 -9.90 -16.07
N ALA A 133 -3.49 -8.83 -15.52
CA ALA A 133 -3.64 -8.43 -14.12
C ALA A 133 -4.63 -7.26 -13.93
N ALA A 134 -4.98 -6.57 -15.02
CA ALA A 134 -5.98 -5.52 -15.03
C ALA A 134 -7.38 -6.07 -14.72
N ASP A 135 -7.88 -5.78 -13.54
CA ASP A 135 -9.27 -6.06 -13.17
C ASP A 135 -10.10 -4.79 -12.96
N TYR A 136 -9.51 -3.59 -13.01
CA TYR A 136 -10.19 -2.29 -12.87
C TYR A 136 -10.75 -2.01 -11.46
N PHE A 137 -10.29 -2.70 -10.42
CA PHE A 137 -10.67 -2.37 -9.04
C PHE A 137 -10.15 -0.98 -8.63
N PRO A 138 -10.90 -0.17 -7.86
CA PRO A 138 -12.27 -0.37 -7.36
C PRO A 138 -13.37 0.17 -8.31
N LEU A 139 -13.04 0.51 -9.55
CA LEU A 139 -13.93 1.15 -10.52
C LEU A 139 -14.83 0.18 -11.30
N GLN A 140 -14.60 -1.13 -11.21
CA GLN A 140 -15.40 -2.18 -11.86
C GLN A 140 -16.92 -1.95 -11.80
N SER A 141 -17.42 -1.48 -10.64
CA SER A 141 -18.85 -1.28 -10.38
C SER A 141 -19.42 0.01 -10.97
N LEU A 142 -18.58 0.93 -11.46
CA LEU A 142 -19.00 2.22 -12.01
C LEU A 142 -19.36 2.14 -13.51
N GLY A 143 -19.25 0.96 -14.13
CA GLY A 143 -19.71 0.71 -15.50
C GLY A 143 -19.00 1.53 -16.58
N GLN A 144 -17.91 2.22 -16.23
CA GLN A 144 -17.13 2.98 -17.18
C GLN A 144 -16.03 2.09 -17.76
N ASN A 145 -15.95 2.06 -19.09
CA ASN A 145 -14.81 1.55 -19.87
C ASN A 145 -13.59 2.47 -19.67
N VAL A 146 -13.17 2.69 -18.42
CA VAL A 146 -11.93 3.37 -18.15
C VAL A 146 -10.86 2.30 -18.29
N ASP A 147 -10.21 2.29 -19.45
CA ASP A 147 -9.14 1.36 -19.82
C ASP A 147 -7.85 1.69 -19.03
N VAL A 148 -7.95 1.76 -17.69
CA VAL A 148 -6.86 2.17 -16.78
C VAL A 148 -6.12 0.98 -16.20
N GLY A 149 -6.49 -0.24 -16.57
CA GLY A 149 -5.72 -1.44 -16.29
C GLY A 149 -5.39 -1.72 -14.81
N LEU A 150 -6.08 -1.14 -13.82
CA LEU A 150 -5.68 -1.32 -12.41
C LEU A 150 -5.80 -2.77 -11.96
N SER A 151 -4.88 -3.22 -11.09
CA SER A 151 -4.87 -4.55 -10.48
C SER A 151 -5.42 -4.50 -9.05
N SER A 152 -6.42 -5.32 -8.69
CA SER A 152 -6.92 -5.38 -7.30
C SER A 152 -5.87 -5.81 -6.28
N LEU A 153 -4.79 -6.47 -6.72
CA LEU A 153 -3.68 -6.86 -5.85
C LEU A 153 -2.88 -5.66 -5.33
N THR A 154 -2.99 -4.50 -5.96
CA THR A 154 -2.39 -3.24 -5.49
C THR A 154 -2.99 -2.79 -4.16
N GLY A 155 -4.27 -3.07 -3.90
CA GLY A 155 -4.94 -2.69 -2.65
C GLY A 155 -4.25 -3.26 -1.40
N PRO A 156 -4.09 -4.59 -1.29
CA PRO A 156 -3.28 -5.21 -0.23
C PRO A 156 -1.84 -4.68 -0.12
N CYS A 157 -1.21 -4.28 -1.24
CA CYS A 157 0.11 -3.66 -1.20
C CYS A 157 0.08 -2.29 -0.52
N TYR A 158 -0.86 -1.41 -0.86
CA TYR A 158 -1.01 -0.11 -0.19
C TYR A 158 -1.40 -0.26 1.28
N PHE A 159 -2.17 -1.29 1.62
CA PHE A 159 -2.44 -1.65 3.01
C PHE A 159 -1.15 -1.95 3.79
N ALA A 160 -0.30 -2.82 3.22
CA ALA A 160 0.99 -3.19 3.81
C ALA A 160 1.93 -1.98 3.94
N VAL A 161 2.05 -1.18 2.88
CA VAL A 161 2.85 0.07 2.86
C VAL A 161 2.38 1.05 3.93
N THR A 162 1.08 1.15 4.18
CA THR A 162 0.55 2.02 5.24
C THR A 162 0.96 1.52 6.63
N THR A 163 0.90 0.21 6.86
CA THR A 163 1.36 -0.40 8.11
C THR A 163 2.86 -0.16 8.33
N ASP A 164 3.66 -0.28 7.27
CA ASP A 164 5.09 0.07 7.25
C ASP A 164 5.36 1.54 7.55
N ALA A 165 4.67 2.46 6.87
CA ALA A 165 4.81 3.90 7.09
C ALA A 165 4.49 4.29 8.55
N ILE A 166 3.46 3.69 9.15
CA ILE A 166 3.11 3.89 10.57
C ILE A 166 4.22 3.40 11.49
N ALA A 167 4.76 2.19 11.24
CA ALA A 167 5.85 1.63 12.05
C ALA A 167 7.11 2.51 11.97
N TRP A 168 7.46 3.01 10.78
CA TRP A 168 8.56 3.94 10.59
C TRP A 168 8.36 5.27 11.30
N TRP A 169 7.16 5.83 11.23
CA TRP A 169 6.86 7.08 11.92
C TRP A 169 7.08 6.95 13.42
N LEU A 170 6.64 5.84 14.02
CA LEU A 170 6.85 5.57 15.45
C LEU A 170 8.34 5.42 15.81
N PHE A 171 9.12 4.79 14.94
CA PHE A 171 10.57 4.65 15.10
C PHE A 171 11.27 6.02 15.13
N PHE A 172 10.96 6.91 14.20
CA PHE A 172 11.56 8.25 14.17
C PHE A 172 11.05 9.15 15.30
N SER A 173 9.76 9.08 15.63
CA SER A 173 9.17 9.91 16.70
C SER A 173 9.78 9.63 18.08
N ARG A 174 10.29 8.42 18.32
CA ARG A 174 11.01 8.08 19.56
C ARG A 174 12.44 8.64 19.61
N ARG A 175 13.02 8.95 18.46
CA ARG A 175 14.41 9.42 18.34
C ARG A 175 14.54 10.94 18.30
N THR A 176 13.45 11.66 18.04
CA THR A 176 13.42 13.12 18.20
C THR A 176 13.29 13.46 19.69
N PRO A 177 14.34 14.05 20.33
CA PRO A 177 14.18 14.60 21.66
C PRO A 177 13.10 15.68 21.62
N ALA A 178 12.25 15.73 22.65
CA ALA A 178 11.29 16.81 22.81
C ALA A 178 12.07 18.13 22.90
N SER A 179 12.01 18.93 21.85
CA SER A 179 12.55 20.29 21.79
C SER A 179 11.67 21.24 22.59
#